data_AF-A0AB35UUY5-F1
#
_entry.id   AF-A0AB35UUY5-F1
#
_cell.length_a   1.000
_cell.length_b   1.000
_cell.length_c   1.000
_cell.angle_alpha   90.00
_cell.angle_beta   90.00
_cell.angle_gamma   90.00
#
_symmetry.space_group_name_H-M   'P 1'
#
loop_
_entity.id
_entity.type
_entity.pdbx_description
1 polymer ?
#
loop_
_entity_poly.entity_id
_entity_poly.type
_entity_poly.pdbx_seq_one_letter_code
_entity_poly.pdbx_strand_id
1 'polypeptide(L)'
;MSSPILDGLQFPIQEQNNKPSTSKTGREIIAEALSTVNPSLAQQAIKEKNWRKTYPQYFKALVESGIKTINDPIKIAELGLNKAHQSFEFYRDGQKHCFANIMQFANHSLHTFVVKGESTSAPEWYVPYQGQKLQGDALLSQIQTWENNGIVEPSHANALREAIAHPEWFDLSDRTMVLFGAASEAGPLTWLSKWKANIVAVDLPSERVWDKILNTVKSGNATLYAPSQENLDANTDISVLKTKLGANLLTQTPEIAQWLLEKPNDLDLAAIAYLDGEKHVRVSMAMDAIMQFVSTHKANTSLMFMCTPTDVYAIPKEIVEASAAKFNDRSQLQKTLSKAISSLSFKHLFKENSTELYNSENGKQYGIADCLVIEQGPNYALAKRIQQWRATLARHMGQRVSINIAPSTTTHSVTKNPLLKAAFNGASLFDVEAFKPETTNAIMAALWIHDLRNPKSVANPEVKLEHPLELMMEGANHGGLWRVAYLARTALPLAALYGFAEAKLPKALKKNLNK
;
A
#
# COMPACT_ATOMS: atom_id res chain seq x y z
N MET A 1 27.38 -19.68 22.32
CA MET A 1 26.42 -19.54 21.20
C MET A 1 26.94 -18.40 20.35
N SER A 2 27.43 -18.68 19.14
CA SER A 2 27.81 -17.64 18.20
C SER A 2 26.59 -16.77 17.89
N SER A 3 26.73 -15.45 18.00
CA SER A 3 25.71 -14.53 17.53
C SER A 3 25.40 -14.86 16.05
N PRO A 4 24.12 -14.88 15.64
CA PRO A 4 23.79 -15.13 14.24
C PRO A 4 24.53 -14.11 13.37
N ILE A 5 25.19 -14.59 12.31
CA ILE A 5 25.84 -13.73 11.33
C ILE A 5 24.73 -12.89 10.68
N LEU A 6 24.84 -11.58 10.85
CA LEU A 6 23.91 -10.63 10.23
C LEU A 6 24.15 -10.61 8.73
N ASP A 7 23.07 -10.66 7.97
CA ASP A 7 23.10 -10.58 6.51
C ASP A 7 21.95 -9.70 6.02
N GLY A 8 22.23 -8.98 4.93
CA GLY A 8 21.31 -8.07 4.26
C GLY A 8 21.04 -6.75 4.99
N LEU A 9 19.99 -6.09 4.54
CA LEU A 9 19.53 -4.79 5.03
C LEU A 9 18.99 -4.89 6.46
N GLN A 10 19.47 -4.05 7.37
CA GLN A 10 19.09 -4.01 8.79
C GLN A 10 18.83 -2.58 9.26
N PHE A 11 18.00 -2.43 10.30
CA PHE A 11 18.05 -1.21 11.12
C PHE A 11 19.40 -1.11 11.84
N PRO A 12 19.83 0.09 12.26
CA PRO A 12 21.00 0.26 13.12
C PRO A 12 20.94 -0.65 14.34
N ILE A 13 22.00 -1.44 14.49
CA ILE A 13 22.13 -2.38 15.61
C ILE A 13 22.99 -1.74 16.70
N GLN A 14 22.49 -1.73 17.93
CA GLN A 14 23.24 -1.20 19.06
C GLN A 14 24.30 -2.20 19.52
N GLU A 15 25.57 -1.79 19.53
CA GLU A 15 26.72 -2.64 19.91
C GLU A 15 26.57 -3.25 21.31
N GLN A 16 25.90 -2.55 22.23
CA GLN A 16 25.77 -2.96 23.64
C GLN A 16 24.83 -4.14 23.87
N ASN A 17 23.82 -4.34 23.01
CA ASN A 17 22.78 -5.37 23.23
C ASN A 17 22.40 -6.16 21.97
N ASN A 18 23.03 -5.87 20.84
CA ASN A 18 22.78 -6.48 19.53
C ASN A 18 21.30 -6.42 19.09
N LYS A 19 20.55 -5.40 19.52
CA LYS A 19 19.13 -5.20 19.15
C LYS A 19 18.96 -4.02 18.17
N PRO A 20 18.00 -4.13 17.22
CA PRO A 20 17.71 -3.06 16.27
C PRO A 20 17.01 -1.87 16.95
N SER A 21 17.44 -0.65 16.62
CA SER A 21 16.91 0.59 17.23
C SER A 21 15.70 1.20 16.49
N THR A 22 14.69 0.38 16.18
CA THR A 22 13.57 0.76 15.30
C THR A 22 12.83 2.05 15.71
N SER A 23 12.50 2.23 16.99
CA SER A 23 11.84 3.45 17.47
C SER A 23 12.72 4.70 17.34
N LYS A 24 14.03 4.57 17.59
CA LYS A 24 14.97 5.70 17.48
C LYS A 24 15.08 6.11 16.02
N THR A 25 15.36 5.17 15.14
CA THR A 25 15.45 5.39 13.70
C THR A 25 14.16 5.99 13.14
N GLY A 26 12.99 5.46 13.52
CA GLY A 26 11.71 6.01 13.09
C GLY A 26 11.49 7.46 13.52
N ARG A 27 11.80 7.82 14.78
CA ARG A 27 11.73 9.21 15.26
C ARG A 27 12.66 10.13 14.48
N GLU A 28 13.89 9.71 14.24
CA GLU A 28 14.89 10.52 13.52
C GLU A 28 14.49 10.76 12.06
N ILE A 29 13.93 9.76 11.38
CA ILE A 29 13.42 9.92 10.00
C ILE A 29 12.25 10.91 9.96
N ILE A 30 11.27 10.76 10.86
CA ILE A 30 10.10 11.64 10.91
C ILE A 30 10.48 13.06 11.30
N ALA A 31 11.44 13.21 12.22
CA ALA A 31 11.95 14.52 12.60
C ALA A 31 12.68 15.21 11.46
N GLU A 32 13.51 14.49 10.69
CA GLU A 32 14.19 15.05 9.53
C GLU A 32 13.19 15.48 8.45
N ALA A 33 12.17 14.67 8.19
CA ALA A 33 11.10 15.01 7.26
C ALA A 33 10.34 16.30 7.66
N LEU A 34 10.27 16.61 8.96
CA LEU A 34 9.65 17.84 9.48
C LEU A 34 10.63 19.02 9.63
N SER A 35 11.93 18.81 9.45
CA SER A 35 12.97 19.73 9.95
C SER A 35 12.87 21.14 9.38
N THR A 36 12.49 21.26 8.11
CA THR A 36 12.39 22.55 7.39
C THR A 36 11.00 23.15 7.39
N VAL A 37 9.95 22.33 7.48
CA VAL A 37 8.54 22.76 7.39
C VAL A 37 7.89 22.98 8.76
N ASN A 38 8.39 22.29 9.79
CA ASN A 38 7.93 22.41 11.17
C ASN A 38 9.04 22.05 12.18
N PRO A 39 10.04 22.94 12.38
CA PRO A 39 11.19 22.67 13.24
C PRO A 39 10.82 22.36 14.70
N SER A 40 9.73 22.95 15.20
CA SER A 40 9.25 22.71 16.57
C SER A 40 8.79 21.26 16.74
N LEU A 41 7.94 20.75 15.84
CA LEU A 41 7.49 19.36 15.90
C LEU A 41 8.61 18.36 15.59
N ALA A 42 9.57 18.72 14.72
CA ALA A 42 10.78 17.93 14.52
C ALA A 42 11.55 17.72 15.83
N GLN A 43 11.78 18.79 16.61
CA GLN A 43 12.46 18.70 17.91
C GLN A 43 11.66 17.89 18.95
N GLN A 44 10.33 17.98 18.92
CA GLN A 44 9.47 17.17 19.77
C GLN A 44 9.55 15.68 19.38
N ALA A 45 9.53 15.36 18.08
CA ALA A 45 9.60 13.99 17.58
C ALA A 45 10.90 13.29 18.02
N ILE A 46 12.05 13.98 17.97
CA ILE A 46 13.35 13.44 18.43
C ILE A 46 13.32 13.10 19.92
N LYS A 47 12.69 13.96 20.73
CA LYS A 47 12.67 13.84 22.20
C LYS A 47 11.54 12.95 22.72
N GLU A 48 10.67 12.45 21.84
CA GLU A 48 9.50 11.65 22.21
C GLU A 48 9.91 10.32 22.88
N LYS A 49 9.53 10.13 24.14
CA LYS A 49 9.86 8.94 24.93
C LYS A 49 8.85 7.80 24.73
N ASN A 50 7.59 8.12 24.42
CA ASN A 50 6.48 7.18 24.31
C ASN A 50 6.05 6.92 22.86
N TRP A 51 7.04 6.80 21.97
CA TRP A 51 6.84 6.72 20.51
C TRP A 51 5.74 5.75 20.07
N ARG A 52 5.68 4.54 20.65
CA ARG A 52 4.69 3.53 20.27
C ARG A 52 3.24 3.98 20.44
N LYS A 53 2.96 4.95 21.31
CA LYS A 53 1.62 5.46 21.56
C LYS A 53 1.38 6.81 20.88
N THR A 54 2.40 7.65 20.78
CA THR A 54 2.26 9.04 20.34
C THR A 54 2.66 9.28 18.89
N TYR A 55 3.26 8.28 18.21
CA TYR A 55 3.63 8.42 16.80
C TYR A 55 2.52 9.00 15.88
N PRO A 56 1.21 8.70 16.05
CA PRO A 56 0.20 9.19 15.12
C PRO A 56 0.16 10.72 14.97
N GLN A 57 0.47 11.46 16.05
CA GLN A 57 0.48 12.93 16.01
C GLN A 57 1.54 13.48 15.05
N TYR A 58 2.69 12.81 14.93
CA TYR A 58 3.77 13.24 14.06
C TYR A 58 3.50 12.87 12.60
N PHE A 59 2.78 11.76 12.35
CA PHE A 59 2.30 11.43 11.01
C PHE A 59 1.20 12.39 10.56
N LYS A 60 0.29 12.78 11.45
CA LYS A 60 -0.66 13.88 11.18
C LYS A 60 0.08 15.18 10.86
N ALA A 61 1.11 15.52 11.65
CA ALA A 61 1.89 16.73 11.45
C ALA A 61 2.61 16.80 10.09
N LEU A 62 3.05 15.67 9.54
CA LEU A 62 3.62 15.60 8.18
C LEU A 62 2.58 16.05 7.15
N VAL A 63 1.37 15.51 7.24
CA VAL A 63 0.28 15.86 6.31
C VAL A 63 -0.15 17.30 6.49
N GLU A 64 -0.38 17.74 7.73
CA GLU A 64 -0.78 19.10 8.06
C GLU A 64 0.25 20.13 7.58
N SER A 65 1.54 19.87 7.81
CA SER A 65 2.62 20.75 7.35
C SER A 65 2.71 20.73 5.82
N GLY A 66 2.49 19.57 5.20
CA GLY A 66 2.48 19.42 3.74
C GLY A 66 1.32 20.14 3.05
N ILE A 67 0.16 20.34 3.69
CA ILE A 67 -0.97 21.05 3.07
C ILE A 67 -0.65 22.54 2.82
N LYS A 68 0.23 23.15 3.62
CA LYS A 68 0.41 24.61 3.67
C LYS A 68 0.86 25.20 2.33
N THR A 69 1.75 24.53 1.62
CA THR A 69 2.28 25.00 0.32
C THR A 69 2.45 23.83 -0.64
N ILE A 70 2.47 24.11 -1.94
CA ILE A 70 2.70 23.08 -2.97
C ILE A 70 4.12 22.46 -2.89
N ASN A 71 5.08 23.12 -2.23
CA ASN A 71 6.45 22.67 -2.13
C ASN A 71 6.73 21.83 -0.87
N ASP A 72 5.95 22.01 0.20
CA ASP A 72 6.22 21.35 1.47
C ASP A 72 6.11 19.81 1.42
N PRO A 73 5.12 19.19 0.74
CA PRO A 73 5.08 17.73 0.58
C PRO A 73 6.32 17.17 -0.10
N ILE A 74 6.88 17.91 -1.06
CA ILE A 74 8.08 17.52 -1.81
C ILE A 74 9.29 17.54 -0.88
N LYS A 75 9.49 18.64 -0.12
CA LYS A 75 10.58 18.75 0.86
C LYS A 75 10.49 17.67 1.94
N ILE A 76 9.28 17.44 2.46
CA ILE A 76 9.03 16.40 3.46
C ILE A 76 9.44 15.02 2.92
N ALA A 77 9.01 14.69 1.71
CA ALA A 77 9.31 13.42 1.07
C ALA A 77 10.81 13.26 0.81
N GLU A 78 11.47 14.28 0.26
CA GLU A 78 12.90 14.28 -0.02
C GLU A 78 13.74 14.11 1.26
N LEU A 79 13.52 14.93 2.28
CA LEU A 79 14.27 14.88 3.53
C LEU A 79 14.03 13.55 4.28
N GLY A 80 12.78 13.08 4.30
CA GLY A 80 12.43 11.80 4.91
C GLY A 80 13.09 10.61 4.24
N LEU A 81 13.05 10.54 2.90
CA LEU A 81 13.72 9.49 2.12
C LEU A 81 15.24 9.55 2.28
N ASN A 82 15.85 10.74 2.14
CA ASN A 82 17.29 10.91 2.30
C ASN A 82 17.76 10.45 3.68
N LYS A 83 17.03 10.84 4.73
CA LYS A 83 17.33 10.37 6.09
C LYS A 83 17.19 8.87 6.23
N ALA A 84 16.13 8.29 5.66
CA ALA A 84 15.92 6.85 5.71
C ALA A 84 17.08 6.12 5.02
N HIS A 85 17.50 6.54 3.81
CA HIS A 85 18.62 5.94 3.10
C HIS A 85 19.94 5.98 3.88
N GLN A 86 20.19 7.07 4.60
CA GLN A 86 21.39 7.23 5.44
C GLN A 86 21.32 6.50 6.79
N SER A 87 20.12 6.09 7.22
CA SER A 87 19.90 5.54 8.56
C SER A 87 19.96 4.03 8.62
N PHE A 88 19.92 3.31 7.50
CA PHE A 88 19.94 1.85 7.49
C PHE A 88 21.36 1.31 7.22
N GLU A 89 21.60 0.09 7.66
CA GLU A 89 22.87 -0.61 7.48
C GLU A 89 22.66 -1.83 6.58
N PHE A 90 23.68 -2.22 5.83
CA PHE A 90 23.67 -3.43 5.01
C PHE A 90 24.83 -4.33 5.43
N TYR A 91 24.55 -5.58 5.75
CA TYR A 91 25.55 -6.55 6.16
C TYR A 91 25.79 -7.57 5.05
N ARG A 92 27.05 -7.87 4.76
CA ARG A 92 27.44 -8.88 3.77
C ARG A 92 28.83 -9.40 4.10
N ASP A 93 29.03 -10.72 4.02
CA ASP A 93 30.32 -11.37 4.29
C ASP A 93 30.96 -10.96 5.63
N GLY A 94 30.12 -10.73 6.65
CA GLY A 94 30.55 -10.27 7.97
C GLY A 94 30.95 -8.79 8.06
N GLN A 95 30.88 -8.04 6.96
CA GLN A 95 31.16 -6.61 6.90
C GLN A 95 29.87 -5.78 6.98
N LYS A 96 30.03 -4.55 7.48
CA LYS A 96 28.95 -3.57 7.63
C LYS A 96 29.14 -2.43 6.64
N HIS A 97 28.11 -2.13 5.88
CA HIS A 97 28.08 -1.09 4.87
C HIS A 97 26.92 -0.11 5.12
N CYS A 98 27.06 1.12 4.61
CA CYS A 98 25.97 2.09 4.60
C CYS A 98 24.95 1.71 3.52
N PHE A 99 23.65 1.70 3.88
CA PHE A 99 22.59 1.35 2.94
C PHE A 99 22.52 2.30 1.73
N ALA A 100 22.83 3.58 1.90
CA ALA A 100 22.87 4.55 0.80
C ALA A 100 23.81 4.13 -0.35
N ASN A 101 24.81 3.29 -0.08
CA ASN A 101 25.76 2.78 -1.08
C ASN A 101 25.46 1.34 -1.51
N ILE A 102 24.29 0.78 -1.17
CA ILE A 102 23.99 -0.65 -1.32
C ILE A 102 24.23 -1.18 -2.74
N MET A 103 23.95 -0.38 -3.77
CA MET A 103 24.05 -0.78 -5.18
C MET A 103 25.48 -1.10 -5.63
N GLN A 104 26.51 -0.65 -4.90
CA GLN A 104 27.91 -0.95 -5.19
C GLN A 104 28.33 -2.36 -4.77
N PHE A 105 27.53 -3.04 -3.95
CA PHE A 105 27.91 -4.30 -3.33
C PHE A 105 27.39 -5.54 -4.07
N ALA A 106 26.80 -5.41 -5.27
CA ALA A 106 26.39 -6.56 -6.08
C ALA A 106 27.58 -7.53 -6.29
N ASN A 107 27.45 -8.78 -5.83
CA ASN A 107 28.57 -9.74 -5.85
C ASN A 107 28.37 -10.91 -6.81
N HIS A 108 27.16 -11.13 -7.30
CA HIS A 108 26.86 -12.13 -8.33
C HIS A 108 25.71 -11.69 -9.24
N SER A 109 25.61 -12.30 -10.41
CA SER A 109 24.51 -12.07 -11.35
C SER A 109 23.38 -13.06 -11.12
N LEU A 110 22.13 -12.60 -11.29
CA LEU A 110 20.96 -13.48 -11.32
C LEU A 110 20.71 -13.95 -12.74
N HIS A 111 20.40 -15.24 -12.90
CA HIS A 111 19.93 -15.80 -14.16
C HIS A 111 18.42 -15.60 -14.31
N THR A 112 17.94 -15.61 -15.55
CA THR A 112 16.51 -15.50 -15.86
C THR A 112 15.98 -16.84 -16.35
N PHE A 113 14.99 -17.39 -15.67
CA PHE A 113 14.20 -18.52 -16.16
C PHE A 113 12.87 -18.02 -16.73
N VAL A 114 12.46 -18.56 -17.88
CA VAL A 114 11.24 -18.12 -18.58
C VAL A 114 10.17 -19.20 -18.52
N VAL A 115 8.96 -18.83 -18.08
CA VAL A 115 7.77 -19.70 -18.09
C VAL A 115 6.68 -19.03 -18.89
N LYS A 116 6.09 -19.75 -19.84
CA LYS A 116 4.94 -19.26 -20.61
C LYS A 116 3.65 -19.88 -20.08
N GLY A 117 2.60 -19.07 -19.99
CA GLY A 117 1.24 -19.52 -19.74
C GLY A 117 0.73 -20.38 -20.90
N GLU A 118 -0.23 -21.26 -20.60
CA GLU A 118 -0.78 -22.25 -21.54
C GLU A 118 -2.15 -21.84 -22.12
N SER A 119 -2.80 -20.86 -21.51
CA SER A 119 -4.11 -20.37 -21.96
C SER A 119 -4.01 -19.53 -23.23
N THR A 120 -4.98 -19.69 -24.12
CA THR A 120 -5.16 -18.87 -25.33
C THR A 120 -6.32 -17.88 -25.21
N SER A 121 -6.95 -17.80 -24.03
CA SER A 121 -8.08 -16.89 -23.79
C SER A 121 -7.69 -15.44 -24.00
N ALA A 122 -8.60 -14.65 -24.57
CA ALA A 122 -8.46 -13.21 -24.64
C ALA A 122 -8.50 -12.58 -23.23
N PRO A 123 -7.80 -11.46 -22.99
CA PRO A 123 -7.91 -10.71 -21.75
C PRO A 123 -9.37 -10.34 -21.45
N GLU A 124 -9.82 -10.65 -20.24
CA GLU A 124 -11.11 -10.20 -19.69
C GLU A 124 -10.87 -9.58 -18.31
N TRP A 125 -11.77 -8.68 -17.90
CA TRP A 125 -11.80 -8.16 -16.54
C TRP A 125 -13.21 -8.26 -15.95
N TYR A 126 -13.25 -8.66 -14.68
CA TYR A 126 -14.46 -8.76 -13.87
C TYR A 126 -14.08 -8.60 -12.40
N VAL A 127 -15.07 -8.31 -11.55
CA VAL A 127 -14.83 -8.13 -10.11
C VAL A 127 -15.58 -9.21 -9.32
N PRO A 128 -14.87 -10.15 -8.67
CA PRO A 128 -15.48 -11.05 -7.70
C PRO A 128 -15.98 -10.24 -6.51
N TYR A 129 -17.28 -10.30 -6.19
CA TYR A 129 -17.83 -9.59 -5.04
C TYR A 129 -19.02 -10.37 -4.46
N GLN A 130 -19.00 -10.59 -3.14
CA GLN A 130 -20.07 -11.31 -2.41
C GLN A 130 -20.50 -12.66 -3.05
N GLY A 131 -19.55 -13.39 -3.63
CA GLY A 131 -19.79 -14.69 -4.27
C GLY A 131 -20.28 -14.62 -5.72
N GLN A 132 -20.37 -13.41 -6.30
CA GLN A 132 -20.74 -13.18 -7.69
C GLN A 132 -19.52 -12.77 -8.53
N LYS A 133 -19.54 -13.09 -9.83
CA LYS A 133 -18.63 -12.55 -10.86
C LYS A 133 -19.31 -11.33 -11.48
N LEU A 134 -18.99 -10.12 -11.02
CA LEU A 134 -19.59 -8.89 -11.55
C LEU A 134 -18.89 -8.42 -12.82
N GLN A 135 -19.67 -8.16 -13.87
CA GLN A 135 -19.21 -7.66 -15.17
C GLN A 135 -20.34 -6.85 -15.86
N GLY A 136 -20.01 -6.00 -16.83
CA GLY A 136 -20.98 -5.19 -17.56
C GLY A 136 -21.88 -4.37 -16.64
N ASP A 137 -23.19 -4.35 -16.92
CA ASP A 137 -24.18 -3.57 -16.17
C ASP A 137 -24.24 -3.91 -14.67
N ALA A 138 -24.00 -5.17 -14.31
CA ALA A 138 -23.97 -5.58 -12.90
C ALA A 138 -22.80 -4.93 -12.16
N LEU A 139 -21.64 -4.83 -12.81
CA LEU A 139 -20.48 -4.14 -12.24
C LEU A 139 -20.70 -2.63 -12.20
N LEU A 140 -21.25 -2.02 -13.26
CA LEU A 140 -21.59 -0.60 -13.29
C LEU A 140 -22.54 -0.21 -12.14
N SER A 141 -23.57 -1.03 -11.91
CA SER A 141 -24.53 -0.84 -10.82
C SER A 141 -23.88 -0.95 -9.44
N GLN A 142 -22.95 -1.90 -9.29
CA GLN A 142 -22.20 -2.05 -8.04
C GLN A 142 -21.23 -0.89 -7.79
N ILE A 143 -20.55 -0.39 -8.83
CA ILE A 143 -19.69 0.79 -8.75
C ILE A 143 -20.51 2.00 -8.31
N GLN A 144 -21.69 2.22 -8.91
CA GLN A 144 -22.59 3.30 -8.50
C GLN A 144 -23.03 3.15 -7.03
N THR A 145 -23.29 1.92 -6.58
CA THR A 145 -23.64 1.64 -5.18
C THR A 145 -22.49 1.99 -4.24
N TRP A 146 -21.25 1.61 -4.56
CA TRP A 146 -20.09 1.98 -3.76
C TRP A 146 -19.86 3.50 -3.72
N GLU A 147 -20.02 4.19 -4.84
CA GLU A 147 -19.90 5.65 -4.91
C GLU A 147 -20.98 6.35 -4.08
N ASN A 148 -22.26 5.99 -4.26
CA ASN A 148 -23.38 6.59 -3.53
C ASN A 148 -23.26 6.40 -2.01
N ASN A 149 -22.73 5.25 -1.58
CA ASN A 149 -22.53 4.94 -0.17
C ASN A 149 -21.24 5.57 0.40
N GLY A 150 -20.46 6.27 -0.43
CA GLY A 150 -19.19 6.87 -0.04
C GLY A 150 -18.10 5.85 0.30
N ILE A 151 -18.19 4.63 -0.25
CA ILE A 151 -17.19 3.57 -0.08
C ILE A 151 -15.94 3.89 -0.91
N VAL A 152 -16.16 4.42 -2.11
CA VAL A 152 -15.13 4.89 -3.04
C VAL A 152 -15.41 6.34 -3.43
N GLU A 153 -14.35 7.08 -3.75
CA GLU A 153 -14.48 8.45 -4.26
C GLU A 153 -14.94 8.47 -5.72
N PRO A 154 -15.59 9.57 -6.19
CA PRO A 154 -16.09 9.66 -7.57
C PRO A 154 -15.04 9.37 -8.64
N SER A 155 -13.79 9.81 -8.45
CA SER A 155 -12.72 9.54 -9.42
C SER A 155 -12.29 8.08 -9.44
N HIS A 156 -12.37 7.36 -8.33
CA HIS A 156 -12.19 5.89 -8.31
C HIS A 156 -13.29 5.20 -9.11
N ALA A 157 -14.55 5.57 -8.86
CA ALA A 157 -15.69 5.02 -9.58
C ALA A 157 -15.59 5.29 -11.09
N ASN A 158 -15.18 6.51 -11.47
CA ASN A 158 -14.97 6.86 -12.88
C ASN A 158 -13.83 6.04 -13.52
N ALA A 159 -12.69 5.88 -12.85
CA ALA A 159 -11.58 5.06 -13.36
C ALA A 159 -12.00 3.61 -13.64
N LEU A 160 -12.85 3.03 -12.77
CA LEU A 160 -13.40 1.70 -13.00
C LEU A 160 -14.38 1.69 -14.18
N ARG A 161 -15.23 2.70 -14.35
CA ARG A 161 -16.12 2.83 -15.52
C ARG A 161 -15.32 2.95 -16.82
N GLU A 162 -14.24 3.72 -16.82
CA GLU A 162 -13.34 3.83 -17.97
C GLU A 162 -12.65 2.50 -18.28
N ALA A 163 -12.20 1.76 -17.27
CA ALA A 163 -11.67 0.42 -17.46
C ALA A 163 -12.70 -0.58 -18.03
N ILE A 164 -13.99 -0.44 -17.70
CA ILE A 164 -15.07 -1.22 -18.34
C ILE A 164 -15.24 -0.81 -19.81
N ALA A 165 -15.18 0.49 -20.10
CA ALA A 165 -15.37 1.03 -21.44
C ALA A 165 -14.21 0.71 -22.41
N HIS A 166 -13.03 0.40 -21.87
CA HIS A 166 -11.80 0.12 -22.61
C HIS A 166 -11.23 -1.29 -22.34
N PRO A 167 -11.92 -2.37 -22.75
CA PRO A 167 -11.45 -3.73 -22.53
C PRO A 167 -10.10 -4.02 -23.22
N GLU A 168 -9.75 -3.29 -24.27
CA GLU A 168 -8.47 -3.39 -24.98
C GLU A 168 -7.27 -3.01 -24.11
N TRP A 169 -7.47 -2.21 -23.05
CA TRP A 169 -6.38 -1.81 -22.15
C TRP A 169 -5.75 -2.99 -21.42
N PHE A 170 -6.49 -4.08 -21.23
CA PHE A 170 -6.06 -5.29 -20.54
C PHE A 170 -5.21 -6.22 -21.42
N ASP A 171 -4.97 -5.92 -22.69
CA ASP A 171 -3.87 -6.55 -23.41
C ASP A 171 -2.56 -5.87 -23.00
N LEU A 172 -1.70 -6.60 -22.28
CA LEU A 172 -0.43 -6.13 -21.74
C LEU A 172 0.77 -6.79 -22.43
N SER A 173 0.57 -7.33 -23.64
CA SER A 173 1.65 -7.95 -24.42
C SER A 173 2.81 -6.99 -24.72
N ASP A 174 2.56 -5.68 -24.71
CA ASP A 174 3.52 -4.59 -24.88
C ASP A 174 4.16 -4.09 -23.56
N ARG A 175 3.75 -4.63 -22.39
CA ARG A 175 4.20 -4.14 -21.08
C ARG A 175 5.04 -5.17 -20.33
N THR A 176 6.04 -4.70 -19.60
CA THR A 176 6.88 -5.51 -18.70
C THR A 176 6.66 -5.10 -17.25
N MET A 177 5.91 -5.93 -16.53
CA MET A 177 5.39 -5.68 -15.20
C MET A 177 6.29 -6.34 -14.15
N VAL A 178 7.00 -5.54 -13.35
CA VAL A 178 7.88 -6.04 -12.28
C VAL A 178 7.12 -6.08 -10.96
N LEU A 179 7.05 -7.24 -10.32
CA LEU A 179 6.37 -7.41 -9.04
C LEU A 179 7.37 -7.70 -7.93
N PHE A 180 7.61 -6.73 -7.05
CA PHE A 180 8.31 -6.97 -5.79
C PHE A 180 7.32 -7.54 -4.77
N GLY A 181 7.47 -8.82 -4.42
CA GLY A 181 6.47 -9.58 -3.65
C GLY A 181 5.38 -10.16 -4.57
N ALA A 182 5.77 -10.83 -5.65
CA ALA A 182 4.87 -11.34 -6.68
C ALA A 182 3.74 -12.23 -6.15
N ALA A 183 3.97 -13.00 -5.08
CA ALA A 183 2.95 -13.87 -4.47
C ALA A 183 2.04 -13.16 -3.47
N SER A 184 2.17 -11.83 -3.31
CA SER A 184 1.35 -11.01 -2.40
C SER A 184 -0.14 -11.33 -2.55
N GLU A 185 -0.83 -11.49 -1.42
CA GLU A 185 -2.25 -11.84 -1.39
C GLU A 185 -3.13 -10.76 -2.01
N ALA A 186 -2.75 -9.49 -1.80
CA ALA A 186 -3.39 -8.31 -2.38
C ALA A 186 -2.83 -7.94 -3.78
N GLY A 187 -1.88 -8.73 -4.30
CA GLY A 187 -1.11 -8.42 -5.50
C GLY A 187 -1.86 -8.74 -6.81
N PRO A 188 -1.43 -8.14 -7.94
CA PRO A 188 -2.13 -8.25 -9.22
C PRO A 188 -1.77 -9.51 -10.03
N LEU A 189 -0.92 -10.42 -9.52
CA LEU A 189 -0.37 -11.56 -10.28
C LEU A 189 -1.44 -12.39 -10.99
N THR A 190 -2.54 -12.71 -10.30
CA THR A 190 -3.65 -13.51 -10.84
C THR A 190 -4.34 -12.85 -12.04
N TRP A 191 -4.32 -11.52 -12.11
CA TRP A 191 -4.92 -10.76 -13.22
C TRP A 191 -3.92 -10.54 -14.34
N LEU A 192 -2.70 -10.12 -14.00
CA LEU A 192 -1.63 -9.97 -14.98
C LEU A 192 -1.36 -11.28 -15.73
N SER A 193 -1.50 -12.44 -15.06
CA SER A 193 -1.32 -13.74 -15.70
C SER A 193 -2.34 -14.02 -16.81
N LYS A 194 -3.49 -13.34 -16.81
CA LYS A 194 -4.58 -13.49 -17.80
C LYS A 194 -4.58 -12.40 -18.88
N TRP A 195 -3.67 -11.44 -18.78
CA TRP A 195 -3.64 -10.22 -19.57
C TRP A 195 -2.43 -10.15 -20.52
N LYS A 196 -1.85 -11.32 -20.86
CA LYS A 196 -0.68 -11.46 -21.74
C LYS A 196 0.56 -10.68 -21.30
N ALA A 197 0.63 -10.28 -20.02
CA ALA A 197 1.72 -9.47 -19.51
C ALA A 197 3.08 -10.19 -19.60
N ASN A 198 4.15 -9.41 -19.74
CA ASN A 198 5.51 -9.88 -19.45
C ASN A 198 5.79 -9.62 -17.97
N ILE A 199 5.73 -10.65 -17.12
CA ILE A 199 5.81 -10.53 -15.67
C ILE A 199 7.22 -10.83 -15.19
N VAL A 200 7.89 -9.86 -14.57
CA VAL A 200 9.15 -10.09 -13.87
C VAL A 200 8.85 -10.26 -12.39
N ALA A 201 8.93 -11.49 -11.88
CA ALA A 201 8.54 -11.78 -10.50
C ALA A 201 9.74 -11.82 -9.56
N VAL A 202 9.72 -10.98 -8.52
CA VAL A 202 10.70 -11.02 -7.43
C VAL A 202 9.99 -11.43 -6.16
N ASP A 203 10.34 -12.60 -5.62
CA ASP A 203 9.84 -13.09 -4.34
C ASP A 203 10.85 -14.06 -3.71
N LEU A 204 10.67 -14.36 -2.43
CA LEU A 204 11.58 -15.18 -1.64
C LEU A 204 11.83 -16.55 -2.30
N PRO A 205 13.06 -17.11 -2.23
CA PRO A 205 13.35 -18.46 -2.67
C PRO A 205 12.70 -19.48 -1.71
N SER A 206 11.41 -19.70 -1.91
CA SER A 206 10.55 -20.54 -1.09
C SER A 206 9.64 -21.38 -1.98
N GLU A 207 9.67 -22.70 -1.76
CA GLU A 207 8.88 -23.67 -2.52
C GLU A 207 7.38 -23.31 -2.55
N ARG A 208 6.80 -22.97 -1.40
CA ARG A 208 5.39 -22.57 -1.30
C ARG A 208 5.06 -21.31 -2.13
N VAL A 209 5.98 -20.34 -2.16
CA VAL A 209 5.80 -19.09 -2.91
C VAL A 209 5.89 -19.35 -4.40
N TRP A 210 6.92 -20.07 -4.83
CA TRP A 210 7.15 -20.35 -6.24
C TRP A 210 6.18 -21.37 -6.81
N ASP A 211 5.67 -22.32 -6.02
CA ASP A 211 4.54 -23.16 -6.40
C ASP A 211 3.32 -22.32 -6.79
N LYS A 212 2.95 -21.36 -5.94
CA LYS A 212 1.83 -20.44 -6.21
C LYS A 212 2.09 -19.62 -7.48
N ILE A 213 3.27 -19.01 -7.61
CA ILE A 213 3.60 -18.15 -8.77
C ILE A 213 3.55 -18.95 -10.07
N LEU A 214 4.25 -20.09 -10.13
CA LEU A 214 4.36 -20.91 -11.33
C LEU A 214 2.99 -21.45 -11.75
N ASN A 215 2.19 -21.97 -10.83
CA ASN A 215 0.85 -22.48 -11.15
C ASN A 215 -0.09 -21.35 -11.62
N THR A 216 0.00 -20.15 -11.02
CA THR A 216 -0.82 -18.99 -11.41
C THR A 216 -0.50 -18.49 -12.81
N VAL A 217 0.79 -18.45 -13.19
CA VAL A 217 1.20 -18.02 -14.53
C VAL A 217 0.90 -19.10 -15.56
N LYS A 218 1.21 -20.36 -15.26
CA LYS A 218 1.00 -21.49 -16.18
C LYS A 218 -0.46 -21.62 -16.61
N SER A 219 -1.40 -21.41 -15.68
CA SER A 219 -2.84 -21.40 -15.99
C SER A 219 -3.34 -20.19 -16.79
N GLY A 220 -2.51 -19.15 -16.95
CA GLY A 220 -2.80 -17.93 -17.68
C GLY A 220 -2.21 -17.92 -19.10
N ASN A 221 -2.08 -16.73 -19.68
CA ASN A 221 -1.54 -16.47 -21.03
C ASN A 221 -0.34 -15.50 -21.00
N ALA A 222 0.19 -15.19 -19.81
CA ALA A 222 1.35 -14.31 -19.61
C ALA A 222 2.70 -15.03 -19.80
N THR A 223 3.76 -14.26 -19.94
CA THR A 223 5.15 -14.75 -19.88
C THR A 223 5.79 -14.31 -18.57
N LEU A 224 6.30 -15.25 -17.78
CA LEU A 224 7.00 -15.00 -16.53
C LEU A 224 8.52 -15.07 -16.74
N TYR A 225 9.21 -14.09 -16.16
CA TYR A 225 10.66 -14.01 -16.02
C TYR A 225 10.99 -14.10 -14.53
N ALA A 226 11.56 -15.23 -14.13
CA ALA A 226 11.87 -15.54 -12.74
C ALA A 226 13.39 -15.50 -12.50
N PRO A 227 13.87 -14.89 -11.40
CA PRO A 227 15.28 -14.91 -11.05
C PRO A 227 15.69 -16.29 -10.52
N SER A 228 16.90 -16.72 -10.85
CA SER A 228 17.57 -17.87 -10.26
C SER A 228 19.03 -17.56 -9.97
N GLN A 229 19.60 -18.25 -8.97
CA GLN A 229 21.02 -18.18 -8.65
C GLN A 229 21.87 -19.03 -9.61
N GLU A 230 21.26 -19.98 -10.32
CA GLU A 230 21.94 -20.88 -11.24
C GLU A 230 21.30 -20.80 -12.62
N ASN A 231 22.07 -21.12 -13.65
CA ASN A 231 21.55 -21.22 -15.01
C ASN A 231 20.82 -22.56 -15.18
N LEU A 232 19.50 -22.52 -15.34
CA LEU A 232 18.63 -23.70 -15.43
C LEU A 232 18.32 -24.03 -16.90
N ASP A 233 18.24 -25.33 -17.23
CA ASP A 233 17.82 -25.77 -18.57
C ASP A 233 16.35 -25.41 -18.82
N ALA A 234 16.01 -24.98 -20.04
CA ALA A 234 14.65 -24.54 -20.39
C ALA A 234 13.57 -25.63 -20.17
N ASN A 235 13.95 -26.92 -20.15
CA ASN A 235 13.06 -28.05 -19.92
C ASN A 235 13.04 -28.52 -18.46
N THR A 236 13.63 -27.74 -17.53
CA THR A 236 13.65 -28.06 -16.10
C THR A 236 12.23 -28.23 -15.57
N ASP A 237 11.97 -29.36 -14.91
CA ASP A 237 10.65 -29.68 -14.38
C ASP A 237 10.20 -28.69 -13.28
N ILE A 238 8.90 -28.42 -13.24
CA ILE A 238 8.29 -27.49 -12.29
C ILE A 238 8.59 -27.85 -10.82
N SER A 239 8.72 -29.14 -10.48
CA SER A 239 9.08 -29.60 -9.14
C SER A 239 10.47 -29.09 -8.71
N VAL A 240 11.42 -29.03 -9.64
CA VAL A 240 12.75 -28.46 -9.40
C VAL A 240 12.67 -26.94 -9.36
N LEU A 241 11.97 -26.31 -10.32
CA LEU A 241 11.83 -24.85 -10.40
C LEU A 241 11.34 -24.22 -9.10
N LYS A 242 10.37 -24.84 -8.42
CA LYS A 242 9.82 -24.34 -7.15
C LYS A 242 10.90 -24.15 -6.07
N THR A 243 11.99 -24.90 -6.14
CA THR A 243 13.08 -24.85 -5.15
C THR A 243 14.28 -24.00 -5.58
N LYS A 244 14.39 -23.68 -6.88
CA LYS A 244 15.56 -23.01 -7.47
C LYS A 244 15.31 -21.56 -7.91
N LEU A 245 14.06 -21.15 -7.99
CA LEU A 245 13.69 -19.78 -8.33
C LEU A 245 13.55 -18.92 -7.07
N GLY A 246 13.80 -17.62 -7.23
CA GLY A 246 13.64 -16.64 -6.16
C GLY A 246 14.84 -15.73 -5.95
N ALA A 247 14.53 -14.55 -5.42
CA ALA A 247 15.53 -13.60 -4.95
C ALA A 247 14.98 -12.86 -3.73
N ASN A 248 15.81 -12.74 -2.69
CA ASN A 248 15.41 -12.12 -1.44
C ASN A 248 15.70 -10.62 -1.46
N LEU A 249 14.65 -9.79 -1.44
CA LEU A 249 14.76 -8.33 -1.43
C LEU A 249 15.66 -7.78 -0.32
N LEU A 250 15.79 -8.46 0.83
CA LEU A 250 16.59 -7.97 1.95
C LEU A 250 18.08 -8.28 1.83
N THR A 251 18.44 -9.39 1.20
CA THR A 251 19.84 -9.85 1.11
C THR A 251 20.40 -9.72 -0.30
N GLN A 252 19.54 -9.55 -1.31
CA GLN A 252 19.90 -9.50 -2.72
C GLN A 252 19.43 -8.21 -3.43
N THR A 253 19.23 -7.13 -2.67
CA THR A 253 18.80 -5.83 -3.22
C THR A 253 19.65 -5.36 -4.41
N PRO A 254 21.00 -5.35 -4.32
CA PRO A 254 21.80 -4.85 -5.44
C PRO A 254 21.82 -5.80 -6.64
N GLU A 255 21.77 -7.12 -6.42
CA GLU A 255 21.70 -8.11 -7.51
C GLU A 255 20.38 -8.00 -8.28
N ILE A 256 19.26 -7.82 -7.56
CA ILE A 256 17.94 -7.62 -8.18
C ILE A 256 17.96 -6.34 -9.02
N ALA A 257 18.53 -5.25 -8.51
CA ALA A 257 18.60 -3.99 -9.23
C ALA A 257 19.39 -4.12 -10.55
N GLN A 258 20.57 -4.76 -10.52
CA GLN A 258 21.37 -5.02 -11.72
C GLN A 258 20.65 -5.94 -12.72
N TRP A 259 20.06 -7.02 -12.24
CA TRP A 259 19.30 -7.97 -13.07
C TRP A 259 18.09 -7.35 -13.78
N LEU A 260 17.48 -6.32 -13.18
CA LEU A 260 16.40 -5.56 -13.82
C LEU A 260 16.92 -4.64 -14.93
N LEU A 261 18.14 -4.08 -14.81
CA LEU A 261 18.73 -3.28 -15.88
C LEU A 261 19.02 -4.08 -17.16
N GLU A 262 19.30 -5.37 -17.01
CA GLU A 262 19.51 -6.29 -18.14
C GLU A 262 18.25 -6.51 -18.99
N LYS A 263 17.06 -6.13 -18.50
CA LYS A 263 15.82 -6.32 -19.24
C LYS A 263 15.76 -5.31 -20.40
N PRO A 264 15.47 -5.77 -21.63
CA PRO A 264 15.53 -4.90 -22.82
C PRO A 264 14.42 -3.85 -22.82
N ASN A 265 13.24 -4.20 -22.29
CA ASN A 265 12.06 -3.35 -22.32
C ASN A 265 12.04 -2.36 -21.15
N ASP A 266 11.19 -1.34 -21.28
CA ASP A 266 10.81 -0.46 -20.17
C ASP A 266 10.04 -1.24 -19.10
N LEU A 267 10.15 -0.79 -17.84
CA LEU A 267 9.67 -1.55 -16.68
C LEU A 267 8.62 -0.76 -15.90
N ASP A 268 7.48 -1.41 -15.64
CA ASP A 268 6.45 -0.94 -14.74
C ASP A 268 6.65 -1.61 -13.37
N LEU A 269 7.20 -0.87 -12.40
CA LEU A 269 7.70 -1.40 -11.12
C LEU A 269 6.65 -1.34 -10.01
N ALA A 270 6.22 -2.47 -9.45
CA ALA A 270 5.24 -2.52 -8.36
C ALA A 270 5.85 -2.91 -7.01
N ALA A 271 5.78 -2.01 -6.02
CA ALA A 271 6.25 -2.24 -4.65
C ALA A 271 5.13 -2.77 -3.75
N ILE A 272 4.91 -4.08 -3.79
CA ILE A 272 3.76 -4.75 -3.13
C ILE A 272 4.18 -5.79 -2.08
N ALA A 273 5.48 -5.91 -1.81
CA ALA A 273 6.01 -6.83 -0.81
C ALA A 273 5.66 -6.33 0.59
N TYR A 274 5.25 -7.27 1.45
CA TYR A 274 4.85 -7.01 2.82
C TYR A 274 5.47 -8.03 3.76
N LEU A 275 5.94 -7.56 4.92
CA LEU A 275 6.42 -8.39 6.03
C LEU A 275 5.89 -7.80 7.33
N ASP A 276 5.80 -8.60 8.40
CA ASP A 276 5.33 -8.11 9.69
C ASP A 276 6.38 -7.27 10.43
N GLY A 277 5.93 -6.22 11.12
CA GLY A 277 6.73 -5.46 12.06
C GLY A 277 7.88 -4.69 11.41
N GLU A 278 9.07 -4.77 12.00
CA GLU A 278 10.25 -4.01 11.54
C GLU A 278 10.71 -4.41 10.13
N LYS A 279 10.52 -5.68 9.77
CA LYS A 279 10.86 -6.20 8.43
C LYS A 279 10.07 -5.51 7.31
N HIS A 280 8.87 -4.97 7.60
CA HIS A 280 8.10 -4.20 6.63
C HIS A 280 8.86 -2.95 6.16
N VAL A 281 9.50 -2.26 7.10
CA VAL A 281 10.27 -1.04 6.79
C VAL A 281 11.49 -1.43 5.97
N ARG A 282 12.20 -2.50 6.36
CA ARG A 282 13.36 -3.00 5.63
C ARG A 282 13.01 -3.38 4.19
N VAL A 283 11.94 -4.14 3.97
CA VAL A 283 11.55 -4.51 2.60
C VAL A 283 11.06 -3.29 1.80
N SER A 284 10.42 -2.31 2.45
CA SER A 284 10.04 -1.04 1.80
C SER A 284 11.27 -0.24 1.36
N MET A 285 12.30 -0.15 2.19
CA MET A 285 13.57 0.48 1.84
C MET A 285 14.27 -0.25 0.69
N ALA A 286 14.30 -1.59 0.72
CA ALA A 286 14.89 -2.37 -0.38
C ALA A 286 14.18 -2.11 -1.72
N MET A 287 12.85 -2.13 -1.74
CA MET A 287 12.07 -1.79 -2.94
C MET A 287 12.32 -0.35 -3.39
N ASP A 288 12.36 0.60 -2.45
CA ASP A 288 12.62 2.01 -2.73
C ASP A 288 13.98 2.22 -3.41
N ALA A 289 15.04 1.59 -2.88
CA ALA A 289 16.38 1.69 -3.45
C ALA A 289 16.45 1.06 -4.85
N ILE A 290 15.84 -0.12 -5.07
CA ILE A 290 15.77 -0.74 -6.39
C ILE A 290 15.04 0.16 -7.37
N MET A 291 13.86 0.67 -7.00
CA MET A 291 13.05 1.55 -7.84
C MET A 291 13.80 2.83 -8.22
N GLN A 292 14.47 3.46 -7.24
CA GLN A 292 15.29 4.64 -7.49
C GLN A 292 16.42 4.33 -8.46
N PHE A 293 17.20 3.27 -8.21
CA PHE A 293 18.33 2.89 -9.05
C PHE A 293 17.91 2.53 -10.47
N VAL A 294 16.84 1.74 -10.64
CA VAL A 294 16.36 1.37 -11.97
C VAL A 294 15.84 2.59 -12.73
N SER A 295 15.12 3.50 -12.05
CA SER A 295 14.56 4.70 -12.68
C SER A 295 15.63 5.71 -13.12
N THR A 296 16.81 5.74 -12.48
CA THR A 296 17.92 6.60 -12.96
C THR A 296 18.62 6.04 -14.20
N HIS A 297 18.44 4.75 -14.50
CA HIS A 297 19.10 4.07 -15.64
C HIS A 297 18.14 3.76 -16.80
N LYS A 298 16.83 3.67 -16.53
CA LYS A 298 15.79 3.43 -17.53
C LYS A 298 14.75 4.56 -17.45
N ALA A 299 14.77 5.47 -18.43
CA ALA A 299 14.02 6.73 -18.39
C ALA A 299 12.49 6.57 -18.41
N ASN A 300 11.97 5.50 -19.03
CA ASN A 300 10.54 5.30 -19.25
C ASN A 300 9.90 4.33 -18.24
N THR A 301 10.46 4.20 -17.04
CA THR A 301 9.89 3.34 -16.00
C THR A 301 8.68 4.01 -15.35
N SER A 302 7.70 3.21 -14.95
CA SER A 302 6.62 3.66 -14.05
C SER A 302 6.72 3.00 -12.69
N LEU A 303 6.16 3.65 -11.67
CA LEU A 303 6.08 3.10 -10.32
C LEU A 303 4.63 2.80 -9.95
N MET A 304 4.42 1.72 -9.21
CA MET A 304 3.13 1.37 -8.62
C MET A 304 3.25 1.08 -7.13
N PHE A 305 2.33 1.66 -6.37
CA PHE A 305 2.19 1.47 -4.93
C PHE A 305 0.73 1.25 -4.54
N MET A 306 0.52 0.43 -3.50
CA MET A 306 -0.77 0.30 -2.83
C MET A 306 -0.73 0.98 -1.47
N CYS A 307 -1.43 2.11 -1.39
CA CYS A 307 -1.65 2.84 -0.15
C CYS A 307 -2.59 2.04 0.78
N THR A 308 -2.32 2.10 2.09
CA THR A 308 -3.23 1.55 3.09
C THR A 308 -4.35 2.55 3.38
N PRO A 309 -5.60 2.14 3.58
CA PRO A 309 -6.67 3.07 3.93
C PRO A 309 -6.58 3.52 5.40
N THR A 310 -5.70 2.90 6.19
CA THR A 310 -5.47 3.19 7.61
C THR A 310 -4.22 4.04 7.85
N ASP A 311 -4.03 5.10 7.07
CA ASP A 311 -2.98 6.11 7.24
C ASP A 311 -3.61 7.49 7.46
N VAL A 312 -2.78 8.53 7.57
CA VAL A 312 -3.23 9.92 7.54
C VAL A 312 -3.10 10.49 6.13
N TYR A 313 -4.19 11.04 5.62
CA TYR A 313 -4.26 11.65 4.29
C TYR A 313 -4.79 13.07 4.37
N ALA A 314 -4.28 13.94 3.50
CA ALA A 314 -5.01 15.15 3.15
C ALA A 314 -6.24 14.73 2.34
N ILE A 315 -7.38 15.36 2.59
CA ILE A 315 -8.62 15.08 1.89
C ILE A 315 -9.23 16.36 1.34
N PRO A 316 -10.00 16.29 0.24
CA PRO A 316 -10.77 17.42 -0.24
C PRO A 316 -11.79 17.92 0.80
N LYS A 317 -12.14 19.21 0.72
CA LYS A 317 -13.08 19.88 1.62
C LYS A 317 -14.45 19.20 1.63
N GLU A 318 -14.93 18.75 0.47
CA GLU A 318 -16.22 18.08 0.32
C GLU A 318 -16.30 16.78 1.13
N ILE A 319 -15.18 16.10 1.38
CA ILE A 319 -15.15 14.89 2.22
C ILE A 319 -15.35 15.27 3.69
N VAL A 320 -14.74 16.37 4.15
CA VAL A 320 -14.94 16.91 5.50
C VAL A 320 -16.41 17.27 5.71
N GLU A 321 -16.99 18.00 4.75
CA GLU A 321 -18.40 18.41 4.78
C GLU A 321 -19.34 17.21 4.76
N ALA A 322 -19.07 16.20 3.92
CA ALA A 322 -19.86 14.98 3.87
C ALA A 322 -19.79 14.18 5.19
N SER A 323 -18.59 14.07 5.79
CA SER A 323 -18.42 13.42 7.10
C SER A 323 -19.17 14.15 8.21
N ALA A 324 -19.13 15.49 8.21
CA ALA A 324 -19.82 16.33 9.18
C ALA A 324 -21.35 16.24 9.03
N ALA A 325 -21.85 16.31 7.80
CA ALA A 325 -23.26 16.09 7.49
C ALA A 325 -23.72 14.71 7.99
N LYS A 326 -22.95 13.65 7.69
CA LYS A 326 -23.26 12.30 8.16
C LYS A 326 -23.30 12.20 9.69
N PHE A 327 -22.43 12.90 10.41
CA PHE A 327 -22.49 12.97 11.88
C PHE A 327 -23.71 13.75 12.38
N ASN A 328 -24.11 14.82 11.71
CA ASN A 328 -25.26 15.64 12.10
C ASN A 328 -26.61 15.00 11.75
N ASP A 329 -26.69 14.24 10.67
CA ASP A 329 -27.94 13.67 10.14
C ASP A 329 -28.29 12.30 10.74
N ARG A 330 -27.47 11.79 11.68
CA ARG A 330 -27.79 10.57 12.46
C ARG A 330 -29.15 10.67 13.13
N SER A 331 -29.84 9.53 13.21
CA SER A 331 -31.14 9.44 13.88
C SER A 331 -31.05 9.83 15.35
N GLN A 332 -32.14 10.33 15.94
CA GLN A 332 -32.15 10.74 17.35
C GLN A 332 -31.83 9.58 18.30
N LEU A 333 -32.22 8.36 17.94
CA LEU A 333 -31.85 7.15 18.67
C LEU A 333 -30.33 6.92 18.64
N GLN A 334 -29.69 7.01 17.47
CA GLN A 334 -28.24 6.87 17.32
C GLN A 334 -27.48 7.96 18.08
N LYS A 335 -27.95 9.22 18.02
CA LYS A 335 -27.38 10.35 18.79
C LYS A 335 -27.42 10.09 20.29
N THR A 336 -28.56 9.60 20.79
CA THR A 336 -28.75 9.30 22.22
C THR A 336 -27.85 8.14 22.68
N LEU A 337 -27.83 7.04 21.91
CA LEU A 337 -27.02 5.87 22.23
C LEU A 337 -25.51 6.17 22.17
N SER A 338 -25.05 6.83 21.10
CA SER A 338 -23.63 7.20 20.96
C SER A 338 -23.20 8.18 22.06
N LYS A 339 -24.04 9.15 22.45
CA LYS A 339 -23.74 10.07 23.55
C LYS A 339 -23.66 9.35 24.90
N ALA A 340 -24.55 8.38 25.15
CA ALA A 340 -24.52 7.57 26.37
C ALA A 340 -23.23 6.73 26.45
N ILE A 341 -22.90 6.00 25.38
CA ILE A 341 -21.68 5.18 25.33
C ILE A 341 -20.42 6.06 25.39
N SER A 342 -20.40 7.18 24.68
CA SER A 342 -19.29 8.14 24.73
C SER A 342 -19.09 8.64 26.16
N SER A 343 -20.16 9.01 26.87
CA SER A 343 -20.08 9.47 28.26
C SER A 343 -19.57 8.37 29.22
N LEU A 344 -20.07 7.14 29.09
CA LEU A 344 -19.60 5.99 29.87
C LEU A 344 -18.12 5.66 29.60
N SER A 345 -17.66 5.91 28.38
CA SER A 345 -16.26 5.74 27.98
C SER A 345 -15.37 6.93 28.32
N PHE A 346 -15.81 7.88 29.15
CA PHE A 346 -15.09 9.13 29.43
C PHE A 346 -14.70 9.91 28.15
N LYS A 347 -15.60 9.93 27.17
CA LYS A 347 -15.44 10.52 25.83
C LYS A 347 -14.33 9.89 24.98
N HIS A 348 -13.92 8.65 25.27
CA HIS A 348 -12.96 7.92 24.44
C HIS A 348 -13.56 7.32 23.16
N LEU A 349 -14.87 7.02 23.15
CA LEU A 349 -15.59 6.43 22.00
C LEU A 349 -16.48 7.44 21.28
N PHE A 350 -16.78 7.16 20.00
CA PHE A 350 -17.67 7.94 19.12
C PHE A 350 -17.31 9.42 19.01
N LYS A 351 -16.01 9.75 18.94
CA LYS A 351 -15.60 11.12 18.63
C LYS A 351 -15.96 11.45 17.20
N GLU A 352 -16.41 12.67 16.97
CA GLU A 352 -16.60 13.21 15.64
C GLU A 352 -15.26 13.26 14.88
N ASN A 353 -15.31 13.13 13.56
CA ASN A 353 -14.15 13.41 12.71
C ASN A 353 -13.74 14.88 12.82
N SER A 354 -12.47 15.16 12.50
CA SER A 354 -12.00 16.55 12.43
C SER A 354 -12.76 17.31 11.35
N THR A 355 -13.37 18.43 11.70
CA THR A 355 -13.98 19.38 10.76
C THR A 355 -13.05 20.53 10.41
N GLU A 356 -11.80 20.49 10.91
CA GLU A 356 -10.77 21.49 10.60
C GLU A 356 -10.40 21.46 9.11
N LEU A 357 -10.38 22.66 8.52
CA LEU A 357 -9.90 22.92 7.17
C LEU A 357 -8.63 23.76 7.25
N TYR A 358 -7.62 23.36 6.49
CA TYR A 358 -6.33 24.02 6.42
C TYR A 358 -6.23 24.76 5.08
N ASN A 359 -5.94 26.05 5.13
CA ASN A 359 -5.70 26.85 3.92
C ASN A 359 -4.34 26.47 3.32
N SER A 360 -4.30 26.31 2.00
CA SER A 360 -3.08 26.11 1.23
C SER A 360 -2.74 27.35 0.40
N GLU A 361 -1.47 27.55 0.10
CA GLU A 361 -0.96 28.64 -0.75
C GLU A 361 -1.63 28.68 -2.13
N ASN A 362 -2.11 27.54 -2.64
CA ASN A 362 -2.82 27.47 -3.92
C ASN A 362 -4.26 28.05 -3.88
N GLY A 363 -4.69 28.62 -2.75
CA GLY A 363 -6.02 29.22 -2.58
C GLY A 363 -7.14 28.23 -2.25
N LYS A 364 -6.84 26.92 -2.16
CA LYS A 364 -7.79 25.90 -1.73
C LYS A 364 -7.72 25.63 -0.23
N GLN A 365 -8.69 24.86 0.25
CA GLN A 365 -8.74 24.34 1.60
C GLN A 365 -8.77 22.82 1.57
N TYR A 366 -7.99 22.18 2.43
CA TYR A 366 -7.94 20.73 2.56
C TYR A 366 -8.22 20.31 4.00
N GLY A 367 -8.87 19.16 4.18
CA GLY A 367 -9.02 18.51 5.47
C GLY A 367 -7.95 17.45 5.71
N ILE A 368 -8.05 16.77 6.85
CA ILE A 368 -7.22 15.59 7.17
C ILE A 368 -8.11 14.43 7.62
N ALA A 369 -8.02 13.31 6.91
CA ALA A 369 -8.52 12.02 7.39
C ALA A 369 -7.43 11.33 8.20
N ASP A 370 -7.62 11.22 9.52
CA ASP A 370 -6.74 10.48 10.42
C ASP A 370 -7.29 9.07 10.69
N CYS A 371 -6.92 8.14 9.82
CA CYS A 371 -7.37 6.75 9.85
C CYS A 371 -6.33 5.80 10.46
N LEU A 372 -5.29 6.32 11.14
CA LEU A 372 -4.25 5.48 11.74
C LEU A 372 -4.82 4.55 12.82
N VAL A 373 -4.39 3.29 12.75
CA VAL A 373 -4.70 2.24 13.73
C VAL A 373 -3.48 2.00 14.60
N ILE A 374 -3.56 2.34 15.88
CA ILE A 374 -2.42 2.32 16.81
C ILE A 374 -1.79 0.92 16.87
N GLU A 375 -2.62 -0.13 16.81
CA GLU A 375 -2.25 -1.54 16.89
C GLU A 375 -1.37 -2.00 15.72
N GLN A 376 -1.40 -1.33 14.56
CA GLN A 376 -0.49 -1.62 13.44
C GLN A 376 0.95 -1.18 13.76
N GLY A 377 1.09 -0.17 14.63
CA GLY A 377 2.36 0.31 15.16
C GLY A 377 3.17 1.22 14.23
N PRO A 378 4.19 1.91 14.78
CA PRO A 378 4.94 2.95 14.06
C PRO A 378 5.74 2.43 12.87
N ASN A 379 6.20 1.17 12.90
CA ASN A 379 6.96 0.59 11.79
C ASN A 379 6.08 0.38 10.55
N TYR A 380 4.81 -0.02 10.75
CA TYR A 380 3.88 -0.15 9.64
C TYR A 380 3.58 1.22 9.01
N ALA A 381 3.32 2.23 9.85
CA ALA A 381 3.09 3.60 9.39
C ALA A 381 4.32 4.15 8.64
N LEU A 382 5.54 3.95 9.16
CA LEU A 382 6.76 4.39 8.50
C LEU A 382 6.97 3.72 7.14
N ALA A 383 6.78 2.39 7.05
CA ALA A 383 6.90 1.64 5.79
C ALA A 383 5.96 2.20 4.71
N LYS A 384 4.69 2.45 5.08
CA LYS A 384 3.69 3.03 4.17
C LYS A 384 3.99 4.48 3.80
N ARG A 385 4.54 5.26 4.74
CA ARG A 385 4.94 6.64 4.49
C ARG A 385 6.12 6.75 3.52
N ILE A 386 7.10 5.85 3.61
CA ILE A 386 8.21 5.76 2.64
C ILE A 386 7.68 5.54 1.21
N GLN A 387 6.70 4.65 1.04
CA GLN A 387 6.07 4.40 -0.27
C GLN A 387 5.38 5.67 -0.82
N GLN A 388 4.62 6.38 0.01
CA GLN A 388 3.98 7.65 -0.38
C GLN A 388 4.99 8.75 -0.73
N TRP A 389 6.07 8.87 0.04
CA TRP A 389 7.13 9.83 -0.23
C TRP A 389 7.80 9.56 -1.56
N ARG A 390 8.14 8.29 -1.85
CA ARG A 390 8.73 7.92 -3.14
C ARG A 390 7.79 8.25 -4.29
N ALA A 391 6.53 7.89 -4.19
CA ALA A 391 5.53 8.18 -5.21
C ALA A 391 5.39 9.68 -5.48
N THR A 392 5.30 10.48 -4.41
CA THR A 392 5.20 11.95 -4.49
C THR A 392 6.43 12.55 -5.18
N LEU A 393 7.63 12.14 -4.76
CA LEU A 393 8.88 12.67 -5.30
C LEU A 393 9.12 12.24 -6.75
N ALA A 394 8.90 10.96 -7.05
CA ALA A 394 9.05 10.41 -8.40
C ALA A 394 8.12 11.11 -9.40
N ARG A 395 6.85 11.31 -9.01
CA ARG A 395 5.90 12.06 -9.84
C ARG A 395 6.33 13.50 -10.06
N HIS A 396 6.77 14.18 -8.99
CA HIS A 396 7.27 15.55 -9.08
C HIS A 396 8.47 15.66 -10.03
N MET A 397 9.31 14.63 -10.09
CA MET A 397 10.46 14.52 -11.00
C MET A 397 10.08 14.08 -12.43
N GLY A 398 8.80 14.00 -12.77
CA GLY A 398 8.35 13.69 -14.12
C GLY A 398 8.21 12.20 -14.42
N GLN A 399 8.16 11.33 -13.40
CA GLN A 399 7.91 9.90 -13.58
C GLN A 399 6.42 9.58 -13.51
N ARG A 400 5.95 8.59 -14.28
CA ARG A 400 4.60 8.04 -14.14
C ARG A 400 4.48 7.22 -12.86
N VAL A 401 3.46 7.52 -12.05
CA VAL A 401 3.26 6.88 -10.75
C VAL A 401 1.79 6.53 -10.53
N SER A 402 1.47 5.25 -10.48
CA SER A 402 0.17 4.74 -10.04
C SER A 402 0.22 4.49 -8.53
N ILE A 403 -0.36 5.38 -7.74
CA ILE A 403 -0.46 5.21 -6.28
C ILE A 403 -1.92 5.35 -5.87
N ASN A 404 -2.53 4.21 -5.55
CA ASN A 404 -3.95 4.16 -5.24
C ASN A 404 -4.17 3.65 -3.82
N ILE A 405 -5.17 4.20 -3.14
CA ILE A 405 -5.60 3.70 -1.83
C ILE A 405 -6.37 2.41 -2.05
N ALA A 406 -5.80 1.32 -1.55
CA ALA A 406 -6.45 0.02 -1.57
C ALA A 406 -7.48 -0.06 -0.44
N PRO A 407 -8.62 -0.72 -0.65
CA PRO A 407 -9.61 -0.92 0.40
C PRO A 407 -9.07 -1.76 1.56
N SER A 408 -9.73 -1.63 2.71
CA SER A 408 -9.51 -2.51 3.85
C SER A 408 -9.81 -3.94 3.41
N THR A 409 -8.80 -4.81 3.42
CA THR A 409 -8.90 -6.15 2.85
C THR A 409 -8.76 -7.22 3.94
N THR A 410 -9.63 -8.24 3.93
CA THR A 410 -9.60 -9.35 4.89
C THR A 410 -8.53 -10.40 4.56
N THR A 411 -7.28 -9.97 4.40
CA THR A 411 -6.13 -10.86 4.11
C THR A 411 -5.82 -11.77 5.30
N HIS A 412 -5.04 -12.82 5.08
CA HIS A 412 -4.51 -13.65 6.16
C HIS A 412 -3.67 -12.82 7.15
N SER A 413 -2.88 -11.85 6.66
CA SER A 413 -2.05 -10.99 7.51
C SER A 413 -2.86 -10.10 8.47
N VAL A 414 -4.08 -9.71 8.10
CA VAL A 414 -5.00 -8.95 8.96
C VAL A 414 -5.81 -9.89 9.85
N THR A 415 -6.38 -10.95 9.27
CA THR A 415 -7.31 -11.84 9.96
C THR A 415 -6.65 -12.76 10.99
N LYS A 416 -5.32 -12.94 10.95
CA LYS A 416 -4.56 -13.63 12.00
C LYS A 416 -4.58 -12.89 13.35
N ASN A 417 -4.82 -11.57 13.36
CA ASN A 417 -5.01 -10.80 14.58
C ASN A 417 -6.51 -10.83 14.95
N PRO A 418 -6.92 -11.47 16.07
CA PRO A 418 -8.33 -11.63 16.42
C PRO A 418 -9.09 -10.31 16.57
N LEU A 419 -8.42 -9.27 17.09
CA LEU A 419 -9.03 -7.96 17.30
C LEU A 419 -9.33 -7.27 15.97
N LEU A 420 -8.36 -7.28 15.05
CA LEU A 420 -8.54 -6.72 13.71
C LEU A 420 -9.59 -7.51 12.91
N LYS A 421 -9.56 -8.85 12.99
CA LYS A 421 -10.59 -9.69 12.36
C LYS A 421 -12.00 -9.33 12.84
N ALA A 422 -12.18 -9.20 14.15
CA ALA A 422 -13.47 -8.85 14.72
C ALA A 422 -13.89 -7.42 14.31
N ALA A 423 -12.96 -6.46 14.32
CA ALA A 423 -13.23 -5.09 13.88
C ALA A 423 -13.68 -5.03 12.41
N PHE A 424 -13.04 -5.80 11.53
CA PHE A 424 -13.43 -5.88 10.11
C PHE A 424 -14.82 -6.50 9.93
N ASN A 425 -15.16 -7.54 10.71
CA ASN A 425 -16.50 -8.13 10.68
C ASN A 425 -17.59 -7.12 11.09
N GLY A 426 -17.30 -6.26 12.08
CA GLY A 426 -18.24 -5.23 12.54
C GLY A 426 -18.12 -3.89 11.82
N ALA A 427 -17.30 -3.77 10.78
CA ALA A 427 -17.01 -2.50 10.11
C ALA A 427 -18.24 -1.91 9.40
N SER A 428 -19.11 -2.77 8.87
CA SER A 428 -20.35 -2.37 8.19
C SER A 428 -21.33 -1.63 9.10
N LEU A 429 -21.27 -1.84 10.43
CA LEU A 429 -22.04 -1.08 11.41
C LEU A 429 -21.72 0.42 11.38
N PHE A 430 -20.56 0.78 10.84
CA PHE A 430 -20.04 2.13 10.73
C PHE A 430 -19.90 2.59 9.27
N ASP A 431 -20.60 1.93 8.34
CA ASP A 431 -20.55 2.19 6.89
C ASP A 431 -19.14 2.04 6.31
N VAL A 432 -18.34 1.12 6.86
CA VAL A 432 -17.03 0.76 6.33
C VAL A 432 -17.11 -0.61 5.67
N GLU A 433 -16.73 -0.66 4.40
CA GLU A 433 -16.69 -1.90 3.62
C GLU A 433 -15.31 -2.56 3.72
N ALA A 434 -15.30 -3.80 4.18
CA ALA A 434 -14.12 -4.66 4.17
C ALA A 434 -14.20 -5.62 2.97
N PHE A 435 -13.27 -5.48 2.04
CA PHE A 435 -13.23 -6.25 0.81
C PHE A 435 -12.51 -7.58 1.00
N LYS A 436 -12.90 -8.58 0.20
CA LYS A 436 -12.14 -9.83 0.12
C LYS A 436 -10.91 -9.64 -0.78
N PRO A 437 -9.81 -10.39 -0.56
CA PRO A 437 -8.61 -10.28 -1.38
C PRO A 437 -8.88 -10.38 -2.89
N GLU A 438 -9.74 -11.30 -3.34
CA GLU A 438 -10.06 -11.44 -4.76
C GLU A 438 -10.73 -10.20 -5.37
N THR A 439 -11.52 -9.46 -4.57
CA THR A 439 -12.15 -8.20 -4.99
C THR A 439 -11.10 -7.10 -5.08
N THR A 440 -10.27 -6.95 -4.03
CA THR A 440 -9.19 -5.97 -3.98
C THR A 440 -8.22 -6.17 -5.15
N ASN A 441 -7.82 -7.42 -5.43
CA ASN A 441 -6.89 -7.74 -6.51
C ASN A 441 -7.44 -7.31 -7.87
N ALA A 442 -8.74 -7.54 -8.11
CA ALA A 442 -9.40 -7.17 -9.35
C ALA A 442 -9.48 -5.67 -9.56
N ILE A 443 -9.83 -4.93 -8.51
CA ILE A 443 -9.96 -3.46 -8.54
C ILE A 443 -8.57 -2.82 -8.68
N MET A 444 -7.62 -3.20 -7.84
CA MET A 444 -6.29 -2.57 -7.82
C MET A 444 -5.47 -2.90 -9.08
N ALA A 445 -5.62 -4.10 -9.65
CA ALA A 445 -5.01 -4.42 -10.93
C ALA A 445 -5.59 -3.55 -12.06
N ALA A 446 -6.92 -3.39 -12.11
CA ALA A 446 -7.56 -2.56 -13.12
C ALA A 446 -7.20 -1.08 -12.99
N LEU A 447 -7.10 -0.55 -11.77
CA LEU A 447 -6.63 0.83 -11.55
C LEU A 447 -5.20 1.05 -12.04
N TRP A 448 -4.31 0.09 -11.82
CA TRP A 448 -2.95 0.21 -12.34
C TRP A 448 -2.95 0.27 -13.88
N ILE A 449 -3.77 -0.57 -14.53
CA ILE A 449 -3.87 -0.55 -16.00
C ILE A 449 -4.50 0.75 -16.51
N HIS A 450 -5.57 1.22 -15.86
CA HIS A 450 -6.15 2.54 -16.11
C HIS A 450 -5.07 3.64 -16.05
N ASP A 451 -4.27 3.65 -15.00
CA ASP A 451 -3.22 4.66 -14.79
C ASP A 451 -2.08 4.61 -15.82
N LEU A 452 -1.80 3.42 -16.36
CA LEU A 452 -0.79 3.23 -17.41
C LEU A 452 -1.30 3.60 -18.80
N ARG A 453 -2.61 3.46 -19.05
CA ARG A 453 -3.24 3.58 -20.37
C ARG A 453 -3.96 4.91 -20.57
N ASN A 454 -4.54 5.48 -19.53
CA ASN A 454 -5.30 6.73 -19.61
C ASN A 454 -4.34 7.94 -19.56
N PRO A 455 -4.16 8.71 -20.66
CA PRO A 455 -3.28 9.88 -20.67
C PRO A 455 -3.77 11.01 -19.74
N LYS A 456 -5.05 10.99 -19.34
CA LYS A 456 -5.65 11.95 -18.41
C LYS A 456 -5.59 11.51 -16.95
N SER A 457 -5.13 10.28 -16.67
CA SER A 457 -4.94 9.84 -15.29
C SER A 457 -3.91 10.73 -14.59
N VAL A 458 -4.17 11.03 -13.31
CA VAL A 458 -3.19 11.68 -12.43
C VAL A 458 -1.95 10.84 -12.17
N ALA A 459 -1.85 9.62 -12.70
CA ALA A 459 -0.58 8.91 -12.74
C ALA A 459 0.38 9.47 -13.80
N ASN A 460 -0.13 10.08 -14.88
CA ASN A 460 0.67 10.69 -15.94
C ASN A 460 1.24 12.05 -15.48
N PRO A 461 2.57 12.25 -15.39
CA PRO A 461 3.18 13.46 -14.82
C PRO A 461 2.84 14.75 -15.56
N GLU A 462 2.41 14.66 -16.83
CA GLU A 462 1.96 15.80 -17.62
C GLU A 462 0.59 16.35 -17.16
N VAL A 463 -0.19 15.54 -16.45
CA VAL A 463 -1.46 15.99 -15.83
C VAL A 463 -1.14 16.83 -14.60
N LYS A 464 -1.37 18.13 -14.72
CA LYS A 464 -1.11 19.10 -13.65
C LYS A 464 -2.04 18.83 -12.45
N LEU A 465 -1.42 18.70 -11.28
CA LEU A 465 -2.12 18.71 -9.99
C LEU A 465 -2.12 20.14 -9.43
N GLU A 466 -3.19 20.54 -8.74
CA GLU A 466 -3.22 21.83 -8.04
C GLU A 466 -2.44 21.75 -6.71
N HIS A 467 -2.30 20.54 -6.16
CA HIS A 467 -1.44 20.27 -5.02
C HIS A 467 -0.86 18.84 -5.09
N PRO A 468 0.42 18.59 -4.74
CA PRO A 468 1.00 17.25 -4.86
C PRO A 468 0.27 16.14 -4.08
N LEU A 469 -0.33 16.50 -2.94
CA LEU A 469 -1.11 15.55 -2.13
C LEU A 469 -2.41 15.07 -2.80
N GLU A 470 -2.90 15.77 -3.84
CA GLU A 470 -4.06 15.32 -4.62
C GLU A 470 -3.80 13.99 -5.34
N LEU A 471 -2.53 13.64 -5.57
CA LEU A 471 -2.13 12.36 -6.17
C LEU A 471 -2.74 11.14 -5.45
N MET A 472 -2.88 11.20 -4.12
CA MET A 472 -3.45 10.11 -3.31
C MET A 472 -4.95 10.30 -3.02
N MET A 473 -5.49 11.49 -3.26
CA MET A 473 -6.93 11.76 -3.13
C MET A 473 -7.68 11.20 -4.33
N GLU A 474 -7.09 11.35 -5.51
CA GLU A 474 -7.63 10.85 -6.77
C GLU A 474 -7.56 9.31 -6.84
N GLY A 475 -8.64 8.68 -7.29
CA GLY A 475 -8.72 7.22 -7.38
C GLY A 475 -8.85 6.51 -6.02
N ALA A 476 -9.14 7.23 -4.93
CA ALA A 476 -9.19 6.65 -3.59
C ALA A 476 -10.35 5.66 -3.38
N ASN A 477 -10.01 4.44 -2.96
CA ASN A 477 -10.94 3.50 -2.34
C ASN A 477 -10.53 3.26 -0.88
N HIS A 478 -11.06 4.10 0.01
CA HIS A 478 -10.81 4.01 1.44
C HIS A 478 -11.85 3.13 2.16
N GLY A 479 -12.70 2.41 1.43
CA GLY A 479 -13.73 1.54 1.98
C GLY A 479 -14.72 2.26 2.88
N GLY A 480 -14.98 3.56 2.67
CA GLY A 480 -15.85 4.38 3.54
C GLY A 480 -15.14 5.15 4.66
N LEU A 481 -13.89 4.79 5.03
CA LEU A 481 -13.19 5.34 6.19
C LEU A 481 -13.04 6.87 6.24
N TRP A 482 -13.03 7.57 5.10
CA TRP A 482 -12.96 9.02 5.08
C TRP A 482 -14.32 9.71 5.27
N ARG A 483 -15.41 9.03 4.95
CA ARG A 483 -16.78 9.57 4.94
C ARG A 483 -17.64 9.08 6.12
N VAL A 484 -17.07 8.32 7.05
CA VAL A 484 -17.78 7.87 8.26
C VAL A 484 -18.13 9.02 9.20
N ALA A 485 -19.15 8.87 10.04
CA ALA A 485 -19.53 9.90 11.00
C ALA A 485 -18.52 10.09 12.15
N TYR A 486 -17.75 9.05 12.47
CA TYR A 486 -16.91 9.03 13.66
C TYR A 486 -15.45 8.80 13.32
N LEU A 487 -14.57 9.36 14.14
CA LEU A 487 -13.15 9.06 14.11
C LEU A 487 -12.92 7.55 14.26
N ALA A 488 -12.37 6.91 13.23
CA ALA A 488 -12.31 5.45 13.08
C ALA A 488 -11.81 4.73 14.35
N ARG A 489 -10.68 5.17 14.92
CA ARG A 489 -10.11 4.59 16.16
C ARG A 489 -11.01 4.64 17.39
N THR A 490 -12.02 5.50 17.40
CA THR A 490 -12.98 5.63 18.51
C THR A 490 -14.26 4.82 18.29
N ALA A 491 -14.44 4.28 17.09
CA ALA A 491 -15.52 3.36 16.72
C ALA A 491 -15.03 1.90 16.68
N LEU A 492 -13.77 1.67 16.31
CA LEU A 492 -13.15 0.34 16.16
C LEU A 492 -13.34 -0.61 17.35
N PRO A 493 -13.21 -0.20 18.63
CA PRO A 493 -13.42 -1.11 19.76
C PRO A 493 -14.84 -1.69 19.82
N LEU A 494 -15.85 -0.91 19.42
CA LEU A 494 -17.24 -1.37 19.37
C LEU A 494 -17.52 -2.22 18.14
N ALA A 495 -16.92 -1.88 16.99
CA ALA A 495 -16.94 -2.73 15.81
C ALA A 495 -16.38 -4.12 16.14
N ALA A 496 -15.27 -4.18 16.87
CA ALA A 496 -14.68 -5.44 17.32
C ALA A 496 -15.60 -6.22 18.27
N LEU A 497 -16.20 -5.57 19.27
CA LEU A 497 -17.14 -6.22 20.20
C LEU A 497 -18.37 -6.79 19.45
N TYR A 498 -18.95 -6.02 18.54
CA TYR A 498 -20.04 -6.45 17.69
C TYR A 498 -19.63 -7.65 16.82
N GLY A 499 -18.50 -7.55 16.11
CA GLY A 499 -18.00 -8.63 15.25
C GLY A 499 -17.67 -9.92 16.02
N PHE A 500 -17.23 -9.82 17.28
CA PHE A 500 -17.07 -10.98 18.16
C PHE A 500 -18.41 -11.63 18.54
N ALA A 501 -19.42 -10.81 18.85
CA ALA A 501 -20.76 -11.32 19.17
C ALA A 501 -21.42 -11.98 17.95
N GLU A 502 -21.32 -11.34 16.79
CA GLU A 502 -21.84 -11.86 15.52
C GLU A 502 -21.16 -13.16 15.10
N ALA A 503 -19.85 -13.28 15.28
CA ALA A 503 -19.12 -14.52 15.00
C ALA A 503 -19.61 -15.72 15.84
N LYS A 504 -20.17 -15.47 17.02
CA LYS A 504 -20.69 -16.50 17.94
C LYS A 504 -22.19 -16.76 17.79
N LEU A 505 -22.93 -15.95 17.01
CA LEU A 505 -24.35 -16.14 16.79
C LEU A 505 -24.64 -17.28 15.80
N PRO A 506 -25.61 -18.18 16.09
CA PRO A 506 -26.05 -19.22 15.16
C PRO A 506 -26.47 -18.64 13.80
N LYS A 507 -26.15 -19.33 12.68
CA LYS A 507 -26.46 -18.87 11.30
C LYS A 507 -27.94 -18.47 11.10
N ALA A 508 -28.86 -19.10 11.82
CA ALA A 508 -30.30 -18.79 11.76
C ALA A 508 -30.67 -17.39 12.27
N LEU A 509 -29.90 -16.83 13.22
CA LEU A 509 -30.15 -15.51 13.82
C LEU A 509 -29.47 -14.37 13.04
N LYS A 510 -28.44 -14.68 12.23
CA LYS A 510 -27.71 -13.68 11.42
C LYS A 510 -28.58 -13.04 10.32
N LYS A 511 -29.58 -13.76 9.80
CA LYS A 511 -30.47 -13.26 8.74
C LYS A 511 -31.33 -12.06 9.17
N ASN A 512 -31.53 -11.85 10.48
CA ASN A 512 -32.35 -10.76 11.01
C ASN A 512 -31.55 -9.51 11.41
N LEU A 513 -30.21 -9.55 11.36
CA LEU A 513 -29.34 -8.42 11.74
C LEU A 513 -28.90 -7.55 10.55
N ASN A 514 -29.08 -8.03 9.31
CA ASN A 514 -28.69 -7.32 8.07
C ASN A 514 -29.88 -6.63 7.37
N LYS A 515 -30.87 -6.14 8.14
CA LYS A 515 -31.95 -5.31 7.61
C LYS A 515 -31.86 -3.90 8.16
#